data_AF-A0A1G7PZS0-F1
#
_entry.id   AF-A0A1G7PZS0-F1
#
_cell.length_a   1.000
_cell.length_b   1.000
_cell.length_c   1.000
_cell.angle_alpha   90.00
_cell.angle_beta   90.00
_cell.angle_gamma   90.00
#
_symmetry.space_group_name_H-M   'P 1'
#
loop_
_entity.id
_entity.type
_entity.pdbx_description
1 polymer ?
#
loop_
_entity_poly.entity_id
_entity_poly.type
_entity_poly.pdbx_seq_one_letter_code
_entity_poly.pdbx_strand_id
1 'polypeptide(L)'
;MPAEQVRALGRSLTGRAGTVDDVRGRLVDDGDVDGPLRTPVELLLDRHRLLATALAGELRWLGSTVVGIADAWVRLDAGLLLPVPHDGPGR
;
A
#
# COMPACT_ATOMS: atom_id res chain seq x y z
N MET A 1 -3.39 -0.25 -19.71
CA MET A 1 -3.29 -1.34 -18.72
C MET A 1 -4.70 -1.68 -18.25
N PRO A 2 -5.15 -2.94 -18.33
CA PRO A 2 -6.45 -3.37 -17.83
C PRO A 2 -6.62 -3.05 -16.33
N ALA A 3 -7.83 -2.68 -15.90
CA ALA A 3 -8.13 -2.35 -14.50
C ALA A 3 -7.70 -3.46 -13.53
N GLU A 4 -7.81 -4.73 -13.93
CA GLU A 4 -7.36 -5.85 -13.10
C GLU A 4 -5.84 -5.89 -12.89
N GLN A 5 -5.05 -5.49 -13.90
CA GLN A 5 -3.60 -5.36 -13.74
C GLN A 5 -3.24 -4.19 -12.81
N VAL A 6 -4.01 -3.09 -12.85
CA VAL A 6 -3.86 -1.96 -11.91
C VAL A 6 -4.18 -2.42 -10.49
N ARG A 7 -5.27 -3.16 -10.27
CA ARG A 7 -5.60 -3.75 -8.97
C ARG A 7 -4.53 -4.70 -8.48
N ALA A 8 -4.00 -5.55 -9.36
CA ALA A 8 -2.92 -6.47 -9.02
C ALA A 8 -1.66 -5.74 -8.56
N LEU A 9 -1.31 -4.62 -9.22
CA LEU A 9 -0.23 -3.75 -8.77
C LEU A 9 -0.51 -3.17 -7.38
N GLY A 10 -1.72 -2.63 -7.15
CA GLY A 10 -2.13 -2.11 -5.85
C GLY A 10 -2.03 -3.16 -4.74
N ARG A 11 -2.54 -4.38 -4.97
CA ARG A 11 -2.41 -5.53 -4.05
C ARG A 11 -0.95 -5.92 -3.82
N SER A 12 -0.11 -5.90 -4.86
CA SER A 12 1.32 -6.19 -4.72
C SER A 12 2.03 -5.16 -3.84
N LEU A 13 1.66 -3.88 -3.92
CA LEU A 13 2.23 -2.83 -3.06
C LEU A 13 1.81 -3.03 -1.59
N THR A 14 0.53 -3.33 -1.35
CA THR A 14 0.04 -3.67 -0.01
C THR A 14 0.72 -4.92 0.54
N GLY A 15 0.93 -5.96 -0.28
CA GLY A 15 1.66 -7.17 0.12
C GLY A 15 3.11 -6.87 0.50
N ARG A 16 3.81 -6.01 -0.27
CA ARG A 16 5.16 -5.56 0.07
C ARG A 16 5.20 -4.75 1.36
N ALA A 17 4.16 -3.97 1.65
CA ALA A 17 4.05 -3.29 2.95
C ALA A 17 4.01 -4.30 4.11
N GLY A 18 3.30 -5.42 3.96
CA GLY A 18 3.32 -6.53 4.91
C GLY A 18 4.71 -7.12 5.09
N THR A 19 5.45 -7.35 4.00
CA THR A 19 6.86 -7.80 4.10
C THR A 19 7.73 -6.82 4.89
N VAL A 20 7.50 -5.51 4.76
CA VAL A 20 8.24 -4.50 5.54
C VAL A 20 7.85 -4.56 7.02
N ASP A 21 6.58 -4.80 7.35
CA ASP A 21 6.16 -5.03 8.74
C ASP A 21 6.84 -6.26 9.35
N ASP A 22 6.94 -7.36 8.58
CA ASP A 22 7.60 -8.59 9.01
C ASP A 22 9.08 -8.34 9.33
N VAL A 23 9.78 -7.62 8.45
CA VAL A 23 11.17 -7.21 8.68
C VAL A 23 11.29 -6.34 9.92
N ARG A 24 10.39 -5.35 10.09
CA ARG A 24 10.37 -4.51 11.30
C ARG A 24 10.17 -5.34 12.57
N GLY A 25 9.28 -6.33 12.54
CA GLY A 25 9.04 -7.24 13.67
C GLY A 25 10.28 -8.07 14.05
N ARG A 26 11.19 -8.31 13.11
CA ARG A 26 12.46 -8.99 13.36
C ARG A 26 13.55 -8.07 13.94
N LEU A 27 13.36 -6.76 13.86
CA LEU A 27 14.32 -5.77 14.38
C LEU A 27 14.07 -5.43 15.86
N VAL A 28 13.29 -6.20 16.61
CA VAL A 28 12.85 -5.85 17.98
C VAL A 28 13.95 -6.09 19.04
N ASP A 29 14.90 -6.98 18.77
CA ASP A 29 15.93 -7.36 19.73
C ASP A 29 17.32 -6.87 19.31
N ASP A 30 18.05 -6.34 20.29
CA ASP A 30 19.46 -5.94 20.19
C ASP A 30 20.35 -7.19 20.09
N GLY A 31 19.80 -8.36 20.43
CA GLY A 31 20.50 -9.62 20.57
C GLY A 31 21.45 -9.60 21.77
N ASP A 32 22.45 -10.48 21.76
CA ASP A 32 23.54 -10.52 22.76
C ASP A 32 24.60 -9.44 22.50
N VAL A 33 24.20 -8.22 22.13
CA VAL A 33 25.14 -7.10 21.97
C VAL A 33 25.36 -6.43 23.32
N ASP A 34 26.48 -6.80 23.94
CA ASP A 34 26.91 -6.23 25.21
C ASP A 34 28.02 -5.18 25.07
N GLY A 35 28.21 -4.41 26.15
CA GLY A 35 29.33 -3.49 26.29
C GLY A 35 29.22 -2.24 25.42
N PRO A 36 30.35 -1.66 24.97
CA PRO A 36 30.37 -0.33 24.33
C PRO A 36 29.56 -0.20 23.03
N LEU A 37 29.21 -1.33 22.39
CA LEU A 37 28.47 -1.35 21.13
C LEU A 37 26.96 -1.39 21.30
N ARG A 38 26.47 -1.64 22.53
CA ARG A 38 25.03 -1.75 22.81
C ARG A 38 24.25 -0.52 22.37
N THR A 39 24.62 0.66 22.86
CA THR A 39 23.91 1.91 22.55
C THR A 39 23.95 2.27 21.05
N PRO A 40 25.09 2.18 20.34
CA PRO A 40 25.10 2.34 18.89
C PRO A 40 24.18 1.38 18.14
N VAL A 41 24.08 0.12 18.57
CA VAL A 41 23.20 -0.89 17.96
C VAL A 41 21.72 -0.58 18.24
N GLU A 42 21.36 -0.24 19.47
CA GLU A 42 20.01 0.20 19.84
C GLU A 42 19.55 1.38 18.95
N LEU A 43 20.41 2.40 18.79
CA LEU A 43 20.13 3.56 17.94
C LEU A 43 19.98 3.17 16.46
N LEU A 44 20.81 2.26 15.96
CA LEU A 44 20.72 1.77 14.59
C LEU A 44 19.39 1.04 14.36
N LEU A 45 18.99 0.17 15.28
CA LEU A 45 17.74 -0.57 15.20
C LEU A 45 16.54 0.37 15.25
N ASP A 46 16.55 1.36 16.13
CA ASP A 46 15.50 2.39 16.20
C ASP A 46 15.34 3.15 14.88
N ARG A 47 16.44 3.53 14.22
CA ARG A 47 16.38 4.19 12.91
C ARG A 47 15.79 3.29 11.84
N HIS A 48 16.12 1.99 11.84
CA HIS A 48 15.54 1.04 10.90
C HIS A 48 14.05 0.79 11.19
N ARG A 49 13.64 0.73 12.45
CA ARG A 49 12.21 0.60 12.85
C ARG A 49 11.40 1.80 12.37
N LEU A 50 11.94 3.02 12.51
CA LEU A 50 11.31 4.24 12.01
C LEU A 50 11.17 4.22 10.48
N LEU A 51 12.26 3.89 9.77
CA LEU A 51 12.26 3.83 8.31
C LEU A 51 11.29 2.76 7.79
N ALA A 52 11.29 1.57 8.39
CA ALA A 52 10.39 0.49 8.01
C ALA A 52 8.92 0.89 8.24
N THR A 53 8.62 1.59 9.33
CA THR A 53 7.27 2.11 9.61
C THR A 53 6.81 3.10 8.54
N ALA A 54 7.67 4.06 8.19
CA ALA A 54 7.38 5.03 7.14
C ALA A 54 7.17 4.33 5.79
N LEU A 55 8.09 3.46 5.39
CA LEU A 55 8.02 2.74 4.11
C LEU A 55 6.76 1.86 4.01
N ALA A 56 6.43 1.11 5.06
CA ALA A 56 5.20 0.31 5.08
C ALA A 56 3.95 1.21 4.97
N GLY A 57 3.95 2.38 5.62
CA GLY A 57 2.90 3.38 5.48
C GLY A 57 2.72 3.84 4.03
N GLU A 58 3.80 4.28 3.39
CA GLU A 58 3.80 4.75 2.00
C GLU A 58 3.35 3.66 1.01
N LEU A 59 3.81 2.42 1.19
CA LEU A 59 3.41 1.30 0.34
C LEU A 59 1.91 0.97 0.49
N ARG A 60 1.34 1.05 1.70
CA ARG A 60 -0.11 0.87 1.89
C ARG A 60 -0.90 2.01 1.27
N TRP A 61 -0.47 3.26 1.49
CA TRP A 61 -1.11 4.44 0.91
C TRP A 61 -1.13 4.36 -0.62
N LEU A 62 0.02 4.09 -1.23
CA LEU A 62 0.13 3.95 -2.68
C LEU A 62 -0.71 2.77 -3.20
N GLY A 63 -0.64 1.62 -2.52
CA GLY A 63 -1.43 0.43 -2.88
C GLY A 63 -2.94 0.73 -2.88
N SER A 64 -3.45 1.35 -1.81
CA SER A 64 -4.87 1.75 -1.72
C SER A 64 -5.28 2.77 -2.78
N THR A 65 -4.40 3.73 -3.09
CA THR A 65 -4.63 4.76 -4.11
C THR A 65 -4.76 4.13 -5.50
N VAL A 66 -3.84 3.22 -5.84
CA VAL A 66 -3.84 2.50 -7.12
C VAL A 66 -5.10 1.64 -7.29
N VAL A 67 -5.54 0.93 -6.24
CA VAL A 67 -6.81 0.18 -6.26
C VAL A 67 -8.00 1.12 -6.46
N GLY A 68 -8.04 2.24 -5.72
CA GLY A 68 -9.11 3.22 -5.85
C GLY A 68 -9.23 3.82 -7.24
N ILE A 69 -8.10 4.08 -7.92
CA ILE A 69 -8.09 4.54 -9.32
C ILE A 69 -8.66 3.46 -10.25
N ALA A 70 -8.25 2.20 -10.08
CA ALA A 70 -8.76 1.10 -10.88
C ALA A 70 -10.28 0.94 -10.75
N ASP A 71 -10.80 1.07 -9.52
CA ASP A 71 -12.24 0.96 -9.24
C ASP A 71 -13.01 2.16 -9.78
N ALA A 72 -12.44 3.37 -9.71
CA ALA A 72 -13.02 4.56 -10.31
C ALA A 72 -13.16 4.43 -11.83
N TRP A 73 -12.14 3.88 -12.52
CA TRP A 73 -12.21 3.64 -13.95
C TRP A 73 -13.28 2.61 -14.34
N VAL A 74 -13.37 1.50 -13.61
CA VAL A 74 -14.42 0.49 -13.87
C VAL A 74 -15.82 1.07 -13.65
N ARG A 75 -16.00 1.88 -12.61
CA ARG A 75 -17.27 2.58 -12.37
C ARG A 75 -17.61 3.58 -13.47
N LEU A 76 -16.61 4.32 -13.97
CA LEU A 76 -16.80 5.26 -15.08
C LEU A 76 -17.22 4.53 -16.35
N ASP A 77 -16.53 3.44 -16.70
CA ASP A 77 -16.83 2.64 -17.89
C ASP A 77 -18.24 2.05 -17.82
N ALA A 78 -18.62 1.48 -16.67
CA ALA A 78 -19.98 0.99 -16.44
C ALA A 78 -21.04 2.10 -16.58
N GLY A 79 -20.75 3.32 -16.11
CA GLY A 79 -21.65 4.47 -16.21
C GLY A 79 -21.83 4.98 -17.64
N LEU A 80 -20.80 4.88 -18.49
CA LEU A 80 -20.88 5.24 -19.91
C LEU A 80 -21.68 4.23 -20.74
N LEU A 81 -21.76 2.97 -20.27
CA LEU A 81 -22.51 1.90 -20.92
C LEU A 81 -24.00 1.86 -20.52
N LEU A 82 -24.41 2.68 -19.55
CA LEU A 82 -25.83 2.81 -19.21
C LEU A 82 -26.55 3.59 -20.32
N PRO A 83 -27.68 3.08 -20.85
CA PRO A 83 -28.46 3.81 -21.84
C PRO A 83 -28.95 5.13 -21.24
N VAL A 84 -28.73 6.22 -21.95
CA VAL A 84 -29.38 7.50 -21.63
C VAL A 84 -30.88 7.25 -21.74
N PRO A 85 -31.69 7.49 -20.68
CA PRO A 85 -33.12 7.44 -20.82
C PRO A 85 -33.51 8.52 -21.84
N HIS A 86 -33.92 8.07 -23.02
CA HIS A 86 -34.63 8.93 -23.96
C HIS A 86 -36.00 9.23 -23.34
N ASP A 87 -36.05 10.22 -22.45
CA ASP A 87 -37.29 10.95 -22.18
C ASP A 87 -37.61 11.76 -23.45
N GLY A 88 -38.03 11.05 -24.49
CA GLY A 88 -38.72 11.66 -25.61
C GLY A 88 -40.10 12.08 -25.10
N PRO A 89 -40.54 13.32 -25.32
CA PRO A 89 -41.90 13.72 -24.97
C PRO A 89 -42.86 12.91 -25.85
N GLY A 90 -43.46 11.90 -25.23
CA GLY A 90 -44.59 11.18 -25.79
C GLY A 90 -45.82 12.07 -25.72
N ARG A 91 -46.27 12.51 -26.91
CA ARG A 91 -47.57 13.11 -27.25
C ARG A 91 -47.81 14.57 -26.90
#